data_AF-A0A438FG70-F1
#
_entry.id   AF-A0A438FG70-F1
#
_cell.length_a   1.000
_cell.length_b   1.000
_cell.length_c   1.000
_cell.angle_alpha   90.00
_cell.angle_beta   90.00
_cell.angle_gamma   90.00
#
_symmetry.space_group_name_H-M   'P 1'
#
loop_
_entity.id
_entity.type
_entity.pdbx_description
1 polymer ?
#
loop_
_entity_poly.entity_id
_entity_poly.type
_entity_poly.pdbx_seq_one_letter_code
_entity_poly.pdbx_strand_id
1 'polypeptide(L)'
;MHSPHESHMEAISRTFRTPGKEILVQKTRNIELEAYSDADWAGSIVDRRSTYGYCTFLGGNLVKWRSKKQLMVARSSAEAKFRVMTQGICELL
;
A
#
# COMPACT_ATOMS: atom_id res chain seq x y z
N MET A 1 16.17 -1.51 8.63
CA MET A 1 15.19 -1.13 7.60
C MET A 1 15.42 -2.05 6.42
N HIS A 2 14.63 -3.11 6.30
CA HIS A 2 14.73 -4.01 5.16
C HIS A 2 13.65 -3.58 4.17
N SER A 3 14.13 -3.08 3.03
CA SER A 3 13.36 -2.43 1.98
C SER A 3 12.69 -3.51 1.13
N PRO A 4 11.35 -3.64 1.13
CA PRO A 4 10.68 -4.39 0.10
C PRO A 4 10.77 -3.55 -1.18
N HIS A 5 11.77 -3.87 -2.00
CA HIS A 5 11.99 -3.47 -3.39
C HIS A 5 11.67 -2.00 -3.73
N GLU A 6 12.67 -1.12 -3.62
CA GLU A 6 12.59 0.31 -3.93
C GLU A 6 11.91 0.62 -5.27
N SER A 7 12.11 -0.21 -6.30
CA SER A 7 11.50 0.03 -7.61
C SER A 7 9.97 -0.10 -7.62
N HIS A 8 9.40 -0.97 -6.77
CA HIS A 8 7.95 -1.09 -6.63
C HIS A 8 7.38 0.10 -5.86
N MET A 9 8.06 0.52 -4.79
CA MET A 9 7.72 1.73 -4.03
C MET A 9 7.88 3.01 -4.88
N GLU A 10 8.82 3.03 -5.83
CA GLU A 10 8.99 4.12 -6.79
C GLU A 10 7.84 4.14 -7.82
N ALA A 11 7.43 2.98 -8.36
CA ALA A 11 6.30 2.88 -9.27
C ALA A 11 4.97 3.30 -8.60
N ILE A 12 4.79 2.87 -7.35
CA ILE A 12 3.76 3.33 -6.42
C ILE A 12 3.87 4.86 -6.31
N SER A 13 4.96 5.40 -5.77
CA SER A 13 5.17 6.85 -5.55
C SER A 13 4.94 7.70 -6.81
N ARG A 14 5.39 7.23 -7.98
CA ARG A 14 5.18 7.88 -9.27
C ARG A 14 3.71 7.91 -9.68
N THR A 15 2.94 6.85 -9.36
CA THR A 15 1.48 6.81 -9.53
C THR A 15 0.77 7.74 -8.54
N PHE A 16 1.25 7.83 -7.29
CA PHE A 16 0.68 8.71 -6.25
C PHE A 16 0.99 10.20 -6.46
N ARG A 17 2.07 10.56 -7.18
CA ARG A 17 2.53 11.96 -7.33
C ARG A 17 1.84 12.77 -8.43
N THR A 18 1.05 12.16 -9.30
CA THR A 18 0.41 12.90 -10.41
C THR A 18 -1.11 12.67 -10.44
N PRO A 19 -1.91 13.57 -9.84
CA PRO A 19 -3.34 13.61 -10.11
C PRO A 19 -3.55 13.90 -11.62
N GLY A 20 -4.28 13.03 -12.31
CA GLY A 20 -4.69 13.26 -13.71
C GLY A 20 -3.84 12.61 -14.81
N LYS A 21 -2.94 11.66 -14.50
CA LYS A 21 -2.35 10.80 -15.53
C LYS A 21 -3.13 9.49 -15.65
N GLU A 22 -3.42 9.10 -16.88
CA GLU A 22 -4.02 7.80 -17.21
C GLU A 22 -3.16 6.66 -16.64
N ILE A 23 -3.80 5.73 -15.94
CA ILE A 23 -3.16 4.49 -15.48
C ILE A 23 -2.90 3.67 -16.74
N LEU A 24 -1.63 3.49 -17.09
CA LEU A 24 -1.24 2.65 -18.22
C LEU A 24 -1.55 1.19 -17.88
N VAL A 25 -2.60 0.64 -18.49
CA VAL A 25 -2.97 -0.77 -18.39
C VAL A 25 -2.33 -1.53 -19.55
N GLN A 26 -1.38 -2.41 -19.24
CA GLN A 26 -0.79 -3.34 -20.18
C GLN A 26 -1.70 -4.56 -20.37
N LYS A 27 -1.91 -4.97 -21.62
CA LYS A 27 -2.51 -6.27 -21.93
C LYS A 27 -1.56 -7.36 -21.49
N THR A 28 -1.94 -8.10 -20.46
CA THR A 28 -1.18 -9.26 -20.00
C THR A 28 -1.90 -10.56 -20.35
N ARG A 29 -1.13 -11.64 -20.51
CA ARG A 29 -1.68 -12.99 -20.65
C ARG A 29 -1.72 -13.74 -19.32
N ASN A 30 -0.98 -13.27 -18.31
CA ASN A 30 -0.86 -13.91 -17.01
C ASN A 30 -1.73 -13.17 -15.98
N ILE A 31 -2.74 -13.85 -15.44
CA ILE A 31 -3.62 -13.31 -14.40
C ILE A 31 -2.98 -13.61 -13.03
N GLU A 32 -1.88 -12.93 -12.74
CA GLU A 32 -1.24 -12.98 -11.42
C GLU A 32 -1.74 -11.82 -10.56
N LEU A 33 -2.21 -12.13 -9.35
CA LEU A 33 -2.68 -11.15 -8.39
C LEU A 33 -1.57 -10.86 -7.39
N GLU A 34 -1.05 -9.64 -7.40
CA GLU A 34 -0.02 -9.19 -6.46
C GLU A 34 -0.62 -8.13 -5.55
N ALA A 35 -0.35 -8.21 -4.25
CA ALA A 35 -0.82 -7.22 -3.30
C ALA A 35 0.30 -6.79 -2.37
N TYR A 36 0.42 -5.47 -2.20
CA TYR A 36 1.39 -4.86 -1.33
C TYR A 36 0.67 -4.05 -0.26
N SER A 37 1.24 -4.07 0.94
CA SER A 37 0.76 -3.27 2.05
C SER A 37 1.93 -2.71 2.82
N ASP A 38 1.79 -1.47 3.28
CA ASP A 38 2.77 -0.84 4.17
C ASP A 38 2.06 0.04 5.20
N ALA A 39 2.72 0.24 6.32
CA ALA A 39 2.24 1.14 7.36
C ALA A 39 3.42 1.85 8.01
N ASP A 40 3.28 3.16 8.18
CA ASP A 40 4.16 3.92 9.05
C ASP A 40 3.91 3.56 10.52
N TRP A 41 4.83 3.92 11.41
CA TRP A 41 4.61 3.84 12.84
C TRP A 41 4.59 5.23 13.44
N ALA A 42 3.43 5.60 13.99
CA ALA A 42 3.21 6.90 14.62
C ALA A 42 3.62 8.09 13.72
N GLY A 43 3.34 8.00 12.41
CA GLY A 43 3.71 9.02 11.43
C GLY A 43 2.99 10.36 11.63
N SER A 44 1.82 10.36 12.27
CA SER A 44 1.10 11.58 12.62
C SER A 44 1.66 12.23 13.89
N ILE A 45 2.07 13.49 13.80
CA ILE A 45 2.61 14.24 14.95
C ILE A 45 1.52 14.54 15.99
N VAL A 46 0.28 14.77 15.54
CA VAL A 46 -0.83 15.22 16.40
C VAL A 46 -1.38 14.08 17.26
N ASP A 47 -1.73 12.96 16.64
CA ASP A 47 -2.44 11.85 17.29
C ASP A 47 -1.60 10.56 17.39
N ARG A 48 -0.35 10.57 16.88
CA ARG A 48 0.55 9.42 16.83
C ARG A 48 -0.05 8.19 16.15
N ARG A 49 -1.12 8.36 15.37
CA ARG A 49 -1.74 7.27 14.61
C ARG A 49 -0.92 6.97 13.38
N SER A 50 -0.80 5.68 13.09
CA SER A 50 -0.14 5.21 11.89
C SER A 50 -0.98 5.50 10.64
N THR A 51 -0.33 5.73 9.51
CA THR A 51 -0.97 5.69 8.19
C THR A 51 -0.62 4.38 7.52
N TYR A 52 -1.62 3.71 6.97
CA TYR A 52 -1.43 2.50 6.21
C TYR A 52 -1.85 2.70 4.76
N GLY A 53 -1.17 2.01 3.86
CA GLY A 53 -1.50 1.96 2.44
C GLY A 53 -1.49 0.53 1.94
N TYR A 54 -2.30 0.28 0.92
CA TYR A 54 -2.23 -0.95 0.16
C TYR A 54 -2.45 -0.67 -1.33
N CYS A 55 -1.92 -1.55 -2.16
CA CYS A 55 -2.20 -1.59 -3.58
C CYS A 55 -2.28 -3.03 -4.08
N THR A 56 -3.08 -3.24 -5.10
CA THR A 56 -3.30 -4.54 -5.73
C THR A 56 -3.05 -4.40 -7.22
N PHE A 57 -2.24 -5.30 -7.75
CA PHE A 57 -1.95 -5.41 -9.16
C PHE A 57 -2.58 -6.69 -9.71
N LEU A 58 -3.16 -6.61 -10.90
CA LEU A 58 -3.61 -7.76 -11.67
C LEU A 58 -2.81 -7.80 -12.96
N GLY A 59 -1.93 -8.79 -13.07
CA GLY A 59 -1.16 -8.96 -14.28
C GLY A 59 -0.17 -7.83 -14.55
N GLY A 60 0.41 -7.26 -13.49
CA GLY A 60 1.27 -6.08 -13.55
C GLY A 60 0.53 -4.73 -13.63
N ASN A 61 -0.81 -4.73 -13.65
CA ASN A 61 -1.61 -3.50 -13.71
C ASN A 61 -2.19 -3.12 -12.36
N LEU A 62 -2.00 -1.88 -11.92
CA LEU A 62 -2.61 -1.39 -10.69
C LEU A 62 -4.14 -1.33 -10.84
N VAL A 63 -4.87 -2.15 -10.09
CA VAL A 63 -6.34 -2.22 -10.13
C VAL A 63 -7.01 -1.57 -8.93
N LYS A 64 -6.35 -1.58 -7.77
CA LYS A 64 -6.88 -0.99 -6.54
C LYS A 64 -5.75 -0.39 -5.73
N TRP A 65 -5.99 0.76 -5.12
CA TRP A 65 -5.09 1.34 -4.15
C TRP A 65 -5.87 2.13 -3.10
N ARG A 66 -5.31 2.23 -1.90
CA ARG A 66 -5.85 3.05 -0.83
C ARG A 66 -4.75 3.47 0.11
N SER A 67 -4.88 4.67 0.67
CA SER A 67 -4.11 5.11 1.84
C SER A 67 -5.08 5.67 2.87
N LYS A 68 -4.92 5.29 4.14
CA LYS A 68 -5.82 5.67 5.23
C LYS A 68 -5.07 5.72 6.56
N LYS A 69 -5.44 6.67 7.42
CA LYS A 69 -4.96 6.71 8.81
C LYS A 69 -5.64 5.59 9.63
N GLN A 70 -4.85 4.84 10.40
CA GLN A 70 -5.35 3.83 11.34
C GLN A 70 -6.21 4.49 12.43
N LEU A 71 -7.25 3.80 12.88
CA LEU A 71 -8.17 4.31 13.90
C LEU A 71 -7.52 4.35 15.30
N MET A 72 -6.54 3.49 15.54
CA MET A 72 -5.87 3.34 16.82
C MET A 72 -4.37 3.55 16.66
N VAL A 73 -3.73 4.04 17.72
CA VAL A 73 -2.27 4.18 17.80
C VAL A 73 -1.66 2.78 17.94
N ALA A 74 -0.68 2.46 17.09
CA ALA A 74 0.10 1.25 17.21
C ALA A 74 1.24 1.44 18.22
N ARG A 75 1.47 0.44 19.06
CA ARG A 75 2.50 0.47 20.11
C ARG A 75 3.88 0.09 19.57
N SER A 76 3.94 -0.50 18.38
CA SER A 76 5.18 -0.81 17.67
C SER A 76 5.00 -0.75 16.15
N SER A 77 6.10 -0.68 15.41
CA SER A 77 6.09 -0.80 13.95
C SER A 77 5.64 -2.18 13.47
N ALA A 78 5.97 -3.25 14.20
CA ALA A 78 5.51 -4.60 13.91
C ALA A 78 3.97 -4.69 14.02
N GLU A 79 3.38 -4.10 15.06
CA GLU A 79 1.93 -4.04 15.21
C GLU A 79 1.27 -3.23 14.09
N ALA A 80 1.83 -2.07 13.74
CA ALA A 80 1.32 -1.25 12.64
C ALA A 80 1.30 -2.03 11.31
N LYS A 81 2.38 -2.76 11.02
CA LYS A 81 2.52 -3.62 9.83
C LYS A 81 1.57 -4.82 9.86
N PHE A 82 1.44 -5.51 10.99
CA PHE A 82 0.52 -6.64 11.12
C PHE A 82 -0.93 -6.22 10.88
N ARG A 83 -1.34 -5.08 11.43
CA ARG A 83 -2.68 -4.51 11.22
C ARG A 83 -2.96 -4.17 9.75
N VAL A 84 -1.97 -3.69 8.99
CA VAL A 84 -2.20 -3.43 7.56
C VAL A 84 -2.26 -4.73 6.76
N MET A 85 -1.46 -5.75 7.10
CA MET A 85 -1.53 -7.03 6.40
C MET A 85 -2.92 -7.68 6.55
N THR A 86 -3.48 -7.68 7.76
CA THR A 86 -4.83 -8.21 7.98
C THR A 86 -5.88 -7.41 7.22
N GLN A 87 -5.80 -6.07 7.25
CA GLN A 87 -6.70 -5.20 6.50
C GLN A 87 -6.57 -5.38 4.98
N GLY A 88 -5.34 -5.57 4.48
CA GLY A 88 -5.06 -5.79 3.07
C GLY A 88 -5.67 -7.08 2.56
N ILE A 89 -5.54 -8.18 3.32
CA ILE A 89 -6.17 -9.46 2.98
C ILE A 89 -7.70 -9.34 2.96
N CYS A 90 -8.31 -8.66 3.95
CA CYS A 90 -9.77 -8.43 3.97
C CYS A 90 -10.27 -7.58 2.79
N GLU A 91 -9.42 -6.79 2.15
CA GLU A 91 -9.78 -5.96 1.00
C GLU A 91 -9.55 -6.68 -0.34
N LEU A 92 -8.90 -7.85 -0.32
CA LEU A 92 -8.64 -8.74 -1.46
C LEU A 92 -9.67 -9.88 -1.58
N LEU A 93 -10.20 -10.36 -0.46
CA LEU A 93 -11.30 -11.33 -0.39
C LEU A 93 -12.65 -10.66 -0.63
#